data_AF-A0AAV4QAK8-F1
#
_entry.id   AF-A0AAV4QAK8-F1
#
_cell.length_a   1.000
_cell.length_b   1.000
_cell.length_c   1.000
_cell.angle_alpha   90.00
_cell.angle_beta   90.00
_cell.angle_gamma   90.00
#
_symmetry.space_group_name_H-M   'P 1'
#
loop_
_entity.id
_entity.type
_entity.pdbx_description
1 polymer ?
#
loop_
_entity_poly.entity_id
_entity_poly.type
_entity_poly.pdbx_seq_one_letter_code
_entity_poly.pdbx_strand_id
1 'polypeptide(L)'
;MHGQCPIGKESWCFYQQAIANGKTISEKYTDLPNILNIIKPVYLELCSRDLLQNCLHGKTQNANESFNGTLWRRVPKEVFIWLKTVKLGAYDAAIQFNEGYMGCLKVFEKLNTENPG
;
A
#
# COMPACT_ATOMS: atom_id res chain seq x y z
N MET A 1 18.24 4.40 16.62
CA MET A 1 17.38 3.40 15.94
C MET A 1 18.28 2.42 15.16
N HIS A 2 19.14 1.70 15.89
CA HIS A 2 20.02 0.62 15.37
C HIS A 2 20.07 -0.58 16.35
N GLY A 3 19.80 -0.34 17.64
CA GLY A 3 19.74 -1.40 18.67
C GLY A 3 18.59 -2.40 18.53
N GLN A 4 17.67 -2.20 17.58
CA GLN A 4 16.62 -3.17 17.24
C GLN A 4 16.98 -4.01 16.01
N CYS A 5 18.09 -3.72 15.35
CA CYS A 5 18.54 -4.43 14.17
C CYS A 5 19.39 -5.65 14.57
N PRO A 6 19.38 -6.73 13.76
CA PRO A 6 20.26 -7.88 13.95
C PRO A 6 21.73 -7.45 14.04
N ILE A 7 22.53 -8.16 14.83
CA ILE A 7 23.96 -7.87 15.01
C ILE A 7 24.78 -8.75 14.05
N GLY A 8 25.93 -8.26 13.59
CA GLY A 8 26.90 -9.06 12.83
C GLY A 8 27.08 -8.59 11.39
N LYS A 9 28.01 -9.25 10.69
CA LYS A 9 28.39 -8.90 9.31
C LYS A 9 27.26 -9.14 8.31
N GLU A 10 26.35 -10.06 8.62
CA GLU A 10 25.16 -10.37 7.83
C GLU A 10 23.92 -9.55 8.24
N SER A 11 24.08 -8.54 9.10
CA SER A 11 22.98 -7.65 9.42
C SER A 11 22.53 -6.86 8.19
N TRP A 12 21.21 -6.79 7.96
CA TRP A 12 20.64 -5.88 6.98
C TRP A 12 20.81 -4.40 7.37
N CYS A 13 21.18 -4.12 8.62
CA CYS A 13 21.46 -2.77 9.09
C CYS A 13 22.92 -2.40 8.81
N PHE A 14 23.12 -1.44 7.90
CA PHE A 14 24.42 -0.91 7.54
C PHE A 14 25.28 -0.51 8.76
N TYR A 15 24.67 0.09 9.78
CA TYR A 15 25.37 0.50 11.01
C TYR A 15 25.92 -0.71 11.78
N GLN A 16 25.09 -1.72 12.02
CA GLN A 16 25.48 -2.95 12.73
C GLN A 16 26.52 -3.75 11.93
N GLN A 17 26.38 -3.78 10.60
CA GLN A 17 27.35 -4.41 9.71
C GLN A 17 28.69 -3.69 9.73
N ALA A 18 28.71 -2.35 9.72
CA ALA A 18 29.94 -1.58 9.76
C ALA A 18 30.66 -1.71 11.12
N ILE A 19 29.93 -1.74 12.24
CA ILE A 19 30.51 -2.10 13.56
C ILE A 19 31.12 -3.50 13.53
N ALA A 20 30.39 -4.50 13.03
CA ALA A 20 30.86 -5.88 12.96
C ALA A 20 32.08 -6.07 12.02
N ASN A 21 32.29 -5.14 11.10
CA ASN A 21 33.44 -5.10 10.20
C ASN A 21 34.57 -4.16 10.69
N GLY A 22 34.47 -3.60 11.90
CA GLY A 22 35.47 -2.71 12.47
C GLY A 22 35.62 -1.38 11.71
N LYS A 23 34.61 -0.97 10.94
CA LYS A 23 34.62 0.30 10.21
C LYS A 23 34.13 1.42 11.12
N THR A 24 34.88 2.50 11.20
CA THR A 24 34.45 3.71 11.90
C THR A 24 33.41 4.43 11.05
N ILE A 25 32.16 4.46 11.53
CA ILE A 25 31.08 5.20 10.88
C ILE A 25 31.16 6.63 11.38
N SER A 26 31.64 7.55 10.54
CA SER A 26 31.48 8.97 10.80
C SER A 26 30.00 9.30 10.60
N GLU A 27 29.30 9.60 11.70
CA GLU A 27 27.95 10.18 11.63
C GLU A 27 28.08 11.60 11.05
N LYS A 28 28.19 11.70 9.72
CA LYS A 28 28.27 12.97 8.95
C LYS A 28 26.97 13.77 8.96
N TYR A 29 26.08 13.51 9.90
CA TYR A 29 24.77 14.13 9.95
C TYR A 29 24.73 15.18 11.07
N THR A 30 25.48 16.26 10.87
CA THR A 30 25.52 17.40 11.80
C THR A 30 24.15 18.04 12.04
N ASP A 31 23.20 17.93 11.11
CA ASP A 31 21.86 18.54 11.21
C ASP A 31 20.70 17.58 11.49
N LEU A 32 20.96 16.26 11.53
CA LEU A 32 19.90 15.27 11.78
C LEU A 32 19.21 15.46 13.15
N PRO A 33 19.90 15.84 14.24
CA PRO A 33 19.22 16.15 15.50
C PRO A 33 18.19 17.28 15.37
N ASN A 34 18.50 18.33 14.60
CA ASN A 34 17.62 19.47 14.39
C ASN A 34 16.39 19.09 13.57
N ILE A 35 16.59 18.33 12.49
CA ILE A 35 15.50 17.83 11.63
C ILE A 35 14.59 16.88 12.41
N LEU A 36 15.16 15.98 13.22
CA LEU A 36 14.40 15.07 14.06
C LEU A 36 13.53 15.80 15.08
N ASN A 37 14.02 16.89 15.69
CA ASN A 37 13.23 17.69 16.62
C ASN A 37 12.01 18.36 15.95
N ILE A 38 12.10 18.65 14.65
CA ILE A 38 10.97 19.20 13.87
C ILE A 38 9.99 18.10 13.46
N ILE A 39 10.49 16.95 12.99
CA ILE A 39 9.66 15.87 12.44
C ILE A 39 9.01 15.03 13.56
N LYS A 40 9.71 14.78 14.66
CA LYS A 40 9.27 13.87 15.71
C LYS A 40 7.91 14.25 16.34
N PRO A 41 7.61 15.52 16.65
CA PRO A 41 6.29 15.91 17.14
C PRO A 41 5.18 15.57 16.14
N VAL A 42 5.38 15.91 14.85
CA VAL A 42 4.42 15.61 13.77
C VAL A 42 4.21 14.10 13.62
N TYR A 43 5.31 13.32 13.63
CA TYR A 43 5.23 11.87 13.57
C TYR A 43 4.44 11.28 14.75
N LEU A 44 4.68 11.76 15.97
CA LEU A 44 3.98 11.26 17.16
C LEU A 44 2.49 11.66 17.17
N GLU A 45 2.15 12.85 16.68
CA GLU A 45 0.77 13.29 16.48
C GLU A 45 0.06 12.40 15.45
N LEU A 46 0.73 12.09 14.34
CA LEU A 46 0.22 11.17 13.32
C LEU A 46 0.05 9.73 13.84
N CYS A 47 0.81 9.35 14.86
CA CYS A 47 0.68 8.07 15.56
C CYS A 47 -0.29 8.09 16.75
N SER A 48 -0.99 9.21 17.01
CA SER A 48 -1.98 9.29 18.08
C SER A 48 -3.12 8.29 17.86
N ARG A 49 -3.63 7.68 18.93
CA ARG A 49 -4.73 6.71 18.83
C ARG A 49 -5.98 7.33 18.22
N ASP A 50 -6.28 8.58 18.57
CA ASP A 50 -7.44 9.29 18.06
C ASP A 50 -7.38 9.49 16.54
N LEU A 51 -6.20 9.83 16.00
CA LEU A 51 -6.01 9.93 14.55
C LEU A 51 -6.04 8.56 13.88
N LEU A 52 -5.36 7.57 14.43
CA LEU A 52 -5.32 6.21 13.89
C LEU A 52 -6.70 5.53 13.92
N GLN A 53 -7.54 5.84 14.90
CA GLN A 53 -8.92 5.33 14.98
C GLN A 53 -9.75 5.79 13.78
N ASN A 54 -9.51 6.98 13.24
CA ASN A 54 -10.16 7.45 12.03
C ASN A 54 -9.73 6.65 10.79
N CYS A 55 -8.49 6.15 10.76
CA CYS A 55 -7.99 5.28 9.69
C CYS A 55 -8.64 3.89 9.69
N LEU A 56 -9.11 3.39 10.85
CA LEU A 56 -9.75 2.06 10.95
C LEU A 56 -11.05 1.96 10.16
N HIS A 57 -11.73 3.07 9.93
CA HIS A 57 -12.95 3.09 9.12
C HIS A 57 -12.67 2.94 7.61
N GLY A 58 -11.41 3.08 7.16
CA GLY A 58 -11.02 2.94 5.76
C GLY A 58 -11.61 4.00 4.82
N LYS A 59 -12.25 5.06 5.35
CA LYS A 59 -12.99 6.08 4.57
C LYS A 59 -12.11 7.17 3.95
N THR A 60 -10.79 7.00 3.95
CA THR A 60 -9.83 8.01 3.51
C THR A 60 -9.49 7.94 2.02
N GLN A 61 -9.98 6.93 1.30
CA GLN A 61 -9.96 6.93 -0.16
C GLN A 61 -11.30 7.45 -0.66
N ASN A 62 -11.28 8.54 -1.43
CA ASN A 62 -12.42 8.99 -2.20
C ASN A 62 -13.00 7.79 -2.95
N ALA A 63 -14.16 7.29 -2.50
CA ALA A 63 -14.74 6.04 -3.01
C ALA A 63 -14.94 6.11 -4.53
N ASN A 64 -15.27 7.30 -5.04
CA ASN A 64 -15.40 7.54 -6.48
C ASN A 64 -14.06 7.42 -7.20
N GLU A 65 -12.98 7.93 -6.63
CA GLU A 65 -11.64 7.82 -7.22
C GLU A 65 -11.13 6.37 -7.22
N SER A 66 -11.31 5.66 -6.11
CA SER A 66 -10.92 4.25 -5.99
C SER A 66 -11.73 3.35 -6.94
N PHE A 67 -13.05 3.56 -7.02
CA PHE A 67 -13.90 2.86 -7.99
C PHE A 67 -13.49 3.18 -9.43
N ASN A 68 -13.33 4.47 -9.76
CA ASN A 68 -12.92 4.90 -11.10
C ASN A 68 -11.55 4.31 -11.47
N GLY A 69 -10.59 4.27 -10.55
CA GLY A 69 -9.30 3.61 -10.78
C GLY A 69 -9.41 2.11 -11.05
N THR A 70 -10.41 1.44 -10.46
CA THR A 70 -10.73 0.03 -10.75
C THR A 70 -11.37 -0.11 -12.13
N LEU A 71 -12.35 0.74 -12.46
CA LEU A 71 -13.03 0.76 -13.76
C LEU A 71 -12.05 0.99 -14.91
N TRP A 72 -11.21 2.03 -14.82
CA TRP A 72 -10.30 2.42 -15.90
C TRP A 72 -9.15 1.44 -16.12
N ARG A 73 -8.81 0.65 -15.10
CA ARG A 73 -7.85 -0.46 -15.25
C ARG A 73 -8.44 -1.65 -15.99
N ARG A 74 -9.77 -1.85 -15.93
CA ARG A 74 -10.49 -2.88 -16.70
C ARG A 74 -10.86 -2.40 -18.09
N VAL A 75 -11.25 -1.13 -18.20
CA VAL A 75 -11.75 -0.47 -19.41
C VAL A 75 -10.96 0.82 -19.62
N PRO A 76 -9.76 0.77 -20.24
CA PRO A 76 -8.94 1.96 -20.43
C PRO A 76 -9.67 3.02 -21.26
N LYS A 77 -9.50 4.28 -20.87
CA LYS A 77 -10.19 5.44 -21.48
C LYS A 77 -9.57 5.81 -22.82
N GLU A 78 -8.32 5.42 -22.99
CA GLU A 78 -7.41 5.86 -24.04
C GLU A 78 -7.56 5.02 -25.31
N VAL A 79 -8.39 3.97 -25.28
CA VAL A 79 -8.62 3.05 -26.39
C VAL A 79 -10.10 2.93 -26.74
N PHE A 80 -10.39 2.69 -28.01
CA PHE A 80 -11.77 2.43 -28.44
C PHE A 80 -12.24 1.06 -27.93
N ILE A 81 -13.35 1.04 -27.21
CA ILE A 81 -13.96 -0.16 -26.63
C ILE A 81 -15.45 -0.18 -26.96
N TRP A 82 -15.94 -1.32 -27.43
CA TRP A 82 -17.36 -1.49 -27.73
C TRP A 82 -18.23 -1.35 -26.48
N LEU A 83 -19.43 -0.78 -26.64
CA LEU A 83 -20.37 -0.55 -25.54
C LEU A 83 -20.65 -1.81 -24.70
N LYS A 84 -20.75 -2.98 -25.34
CA LYS A 84 -20.94 -4.26 -24.64
C LYS A 84 -19.78 -4.56 -23.67
N THR A 85 -18.55 -4.32 -24.11
CA THR A 85 -17.34 -4.54 -23.32
C THR A 85 -17.23 -3.50 -22.20
N VAL A 86 -17.56 -2.24 -22.46
CA VAL A 86 -17.61 -1.19 -21.41
C VAL A 86 -18.62 -1.57 -20.31
N LYS A 87 -19.83 -2.01 -20.69
CA LYS A 87 -20.85 -2.47 -19.73
C LYS A 87 -20.35 -3.64 -18.89
N LEU A 88 -19.74 -4.64 -19.52
CA LEU A 88 -19.19 -5.80 -18.82
C LEU A 88 -18.08 -5.40 -17.84
N GLY A 89 -17.13 -4.57 -18.27
CA GLY A 89 -16.05 -4.08 -17.42
C GLY A 89 -16.54 -3.20 -16.26
N ALA A 90 -17.64 -2.46 -16.44
CA ALA A 90 -18.28 -1.72 -15.36
C ALA A 90 -18.90 -2.64 -14.30
N TYR A 91 -19.56 -3.72 -14.71
CA TYR A 91 -20.08 -4.71 -13.76
C TYR A 91 -18.95 -5.44 -13.03
N ASP A 92 -17.91 -5.87 -13.73
CA ASP A 92 -16.72 -6.51 -13.14
C ASP A 92 -16.02 -5.58 -12.12
N ALA A 93 -15.82 -4.31 -12.49
CA ALA A 93 -15.26 -3.31 -11.58
C ALA A 93 -16.12 -3.08 -10.34
N ALA A 94 -17.46 -3.05 -10.47
CA ALA A 94 -18.37 -2.91 -9.33
C ALA A 94 -18.32 -4.12 -8.40
N ILE A 95 -18.24 -5.33 -8.96
CA ILE A 95 -18.10 -6.56 -8.16
C ILE A 95 -16.77 -6.55 -7.42
N GLN A 96 -15.67 -6.26 -8.12
CA GLN A 96 -14.34 -6.25 -7.53
C GLN A 96 -14.18 -5.15 -6.46
N PHE A 97 -14.81 -3.99 -6.66
CA PHE A 97 -14.78 -2.90 -5.68
C PHE A 97 -15.54 -3.25 -4.39
N ASN A 98 -16.67 -3.95 -4.47
CA ASN A 98 -17.51 -4.25 -3.31
C ASN A 98 -17.15 -5.57 -2.61
N GLU A 99 -16.79 -6.60 -3.37
CA GLU A 99 -16.61 -7.97 -2.86
C GLU A 99 -15.22 -8.57 -3.19
N GLY A 100 -14.35 -7.81 -3.87
CA GLY A 100 -13.07 -8.33 -4.32
C GLY A 100 -13.21 -9.54 -5.25
N TYR A 101 -12.22 -10.44 -5.20
CA TYR A 101 -12.22 -11.65 -6.03
C TYR A 101 -13.30 -12.67 -5.65
N MET A 102 -13.80 -12.64 -4.41
CA MET A 102 -14.89 -13.52 -3.98
C MET A 102 -16.18 -13.25 -4.76
N GLY A 103 -16.46 -11.99 -5.08
CA GLY A 103 -17.58 -11.63 -5.94
C GLY A 103 -17.41 -12.16 -7.37
N CYS A 104 -16.19 -12.11 -7.92
CA CYS A 104 -15.90 -12.65 -9.25
C CYS A 104 -16.11 -14.18 -9.31
N LEU A 105 -15.71 -14.91 -8.25
CA LEU A 105 -15.91 -16.37 -8.16
C LEU A 105 -17.40 -16.74 -8.29
N LYS A 106 -18.30 -16.01 -7.62
CA LYS A 106 -19.75 -16.23 -7.74
C LYS A 106 -20.25 -16.06 -9.18
N VAL A 107 -19.69 -15.13 -9.94
CA VAL A 107 -20.03 -14.96 -11.37
C VAL A 107 -19.55 -16.15 -12.18
N PHE A 108 -18.31 -16.61 -11.95
CA PHE A 108 -17.76 -17.79 -12.62
C PHE A 108 -18.57 -19.06 -12.35
N GLU A 109 -18.97 -19.28 -11.08
CA GLU A 109 -19.88 -20.37 -10.71
C GLU A 109 -21.21 -20.31 -11.49
N LYS A 110 -21.80 -19.12 -11.61
CA LYS A 110 -23.05 -18.92 -12.37
C LYS A 110 -22.89 -19.10 -13.87
N LEU A 111 -21.69 -18.86 -14.40
CA LEU A 111 -21.35 -19.08 -15.80
C LEU A 111 -20.93 -20.53 -16.10
N ASN A 112 -20.91 -21.42 -15.10
CA ASN A 112 -20.42 -22.80 -15.20
C ASN A 112 -18.99 -22.88 -15.75
N THR A 113 -18.15 -21.88 -15.47
CA THR A 113 -16.74 -21.93 -15.82
C THR A 113 -16.00 -22.67 -14.71
N GLU A 114 -15.26 -23.73 -15.04
CA GLU A 114 -14.43 -24.46 -14.07
C GLU A 114 -13.47 -23.49 -13.36
N ASN A 115 -13.28 -23.68 -12.05
CA ASN A 115 -12.35 -22.89 -11.25
C ASN A 115 -10.91 -23.20 -11.74
N PRO A 116 -10.18 -22.24 -12.33
CA PRO A 116 -8.78 -22.45 -12.65
C PRO A 116 -8.02 -22.33 -11.33
N GLY A 117 -7.86 -23.48 -10.66
CA GLY A 117 -7.08 -23.59 -9.43
C GLY A 117 -5.65 -23.10 -9.59
#